data_AF-A0A531D3S0-F1
#
_entry.id   AF-A0A531D3S0-F1
#
_cell.length_a   1.000
_cell.length_b   1.000
_cell.length_c   1.000
_cell.angle_alpha   90.00
_cell.angle_beta   90.00
_cell.angle_gamma   90.00
#
_symmetry.space_group_name_H-M   'P 1'
#
loop_
_entity.id
_entity.type
_entity.pdbx_description
1 polymer ?
#
loop_
_entity_poly.entity_id
_entity_poly.type
_entity_poly.pdbx_seq_one_letter_code
_entity_poly.pdbx_strand_id
1 'polypeptide(L)'
;MIIANQFTVKSLGECVPGELVRVISHDRNVFALVLANAADNRIHIGLLNPVDNSGRLVNFLSNTNRIVLSFGTGWFLKPLRGDAVTRPGQNVALHHSGRLTISRDGYCIRFSEMPNDPYGDDAIFNLTQSTVVDTQGQDPMPFRGFAIWESQAAFEREDDHLLEVVIEAEA
;
A
#
# COMPACT_ATOMS: atom_id res chain seq x y z
N MET A 1 9.83 -29.49 -1.77
CA MET A 1 10.83 -28.51 -2.24
C MET A 1 10.21 -27.15 -2.01
N ILE A 2 10.60 -26.46 -0.93
CA ILE A 2 10.08 -25.12 -0.62
C ILE A 2 10.83 -24.17 -1.55
N ILE A 3 10.15 -23.59 -2.53
CA ILE A 3 10.67 -22.44 -3.25
C ILE A 3 10.83 -21.37 -2.17
N ALA A 4 12.07 -21.00 -1.87
CA ALA A 4 12.34 -20.01 -0.83
C ALA A 4 11.77 -18.68 -1.33
N ASN A 5 10.55 -18.34 -0.88
CA ASN A 5 10.01 -16.99 -1.03
C ASN A 5 11.10 -16.03 -0.55
N GLN A 6 11.50 -15.09 -1.40
CA GLN A 6 12.60 -14.15 -1.14
C GLN A 6 12.16 -13.07 -0.15
N PHE A 7 11.75 -13.47 1.06
CA PHE A 7 11.50 -12.54 2.14
C PHE A 7 12.71 -12.47 3.07
N THR A 8 12.90 -11.31 3.68
CA THR A 8 13.90 -11.10 4.73
C THR A 8 13.21 -10.71 6.03
N VAL A 9 13.73 -11.22 7.14
CA VAL A 9 13.28 -10.80 8.47
C VAL A 9 14.14 -9.61 8.86
N LYS A 10 13.52 -8.45 9.11
CA LYS A 10 14.25 -7.26 9.56
C LYS A 10 13.43 -6.41 10.51
N SER A 11 14.08 -5.46 11.16
CA SER A 11 13.38 -4.44 11.93
C SER A 11 12.70 -3.45 11.00
N LEU A 12 11.56 -2.91 11.42
CA LEU A 12 10.86 -1.87 10.67
C LEU A 12 11.76 -0.65 10.42
N GLY A 13 12.66 -0.37 11.38
CA GLY A 13 13.75 0.62 11.31
C GLY A 13 14.64 0.52 10.07
N GLU A 14 14.87 -0.70 9.58
CA GLU A 14 15.74 -1.01 8.45
C GLU A 14 14.99 -1.07 7.11
N CYS A 15 13.69 -0.73 7.10
CA CYS A 15 12.89 -0.69 5.89
C CYS A 15 13.06 0.64 5.15
N VAL A 16 12.94 0.59 3.83
CA VAL A 16 13.02 1.77 2.95
C VAL A 16 11.64 2.11 2.37
N PRO A 17 11.40 3.37 1.97
CA PRO A 17 10.18 3.73 1.24
C PRO A 17 9.95 2.85 0.01
N GLY A 18 8.70 2.47 -0.23
CA GLY A 18 8.26 1.58 -1.31
C GLY A 18 8.41 0.10 -0.99
N GLU A 19 8.94 -0.26 0.18
CA GLU A 19 9.09 -1.64 0.57
C GLU A 19 7.77 -2.27 1.02
N LEU A 20 7.47 -3.45 0.48
CA LEU A 20 6.32 -4.25 0.90
C LEU A 20 6.72 -5.07 2.13
N VAL A 21 5.95 -4.91 3.21
CA VAL A 21 6.19 -5.63 4.46
C VAL A 21 4.93 -6.33 4.93
N ARG A 22 5.11 -7.40 5.71
CA ARG A 22 4.04 -8.04 6.46
C ARG A 22 4.27 -7.80 7.94
N VAL A 23 3.26 -7.25 8.60
CA VAL A 23 3.26 -6.90 10.01
C VAL A 23 2.24 -7.78 10.73
N ILE A 24 2.63 -8.29 11.90
CA ILE A 24 1.73 -9.01 12.80
C ILE A 24 1.15 -8.01 13.79
N SER A 25 -0.17 -7.87 13.80
CA SER A 25 -0.89 -7.00 14.74
C SER A 25 -2.08 -7.75 15.31
N HIS A 26 -2.14 -7.92 16.64
CA HIS A 26 -3.27 -8.50 17.38
C HIS A 26 -3.93 -9.70 16.64
N ASP A 27 -3.11 -10.71 16.32
CA ASP A 27 -3.48 -11.96 15.63
C ASP A 27 -3.79 -11.88 14.12
N ARG A 28 -3.59 -10.73 13.50
CA ARG A 28 -3.75 -10.55 12.06
C ARG A 28 -2.42 -10.29 11.38
N ASN A 29 -2.28 -10.95 10.24
CA ASN A 29 -1.18 -10.79 9.31
C ASN A 29 -1.60 -9.77 8.26
N VAL A 30 -1.04 -8.57 8.32
CA VAL A 30 -1.44 -7.46 7.42
C VAL A 30 -0.26 -7.06 6.55
N PHE A 31 -0.52 -6.91 5.25
CA PHE A 31 0.44 -6.33 4.32
C PHE A 31 0.38 -4.80 4.40
N ALA A 32 1.55 -4.19 4.41
CA ALA A 32 1.72 -2.76 4.48
C ALA A 32 2.82 -2.29 3.53
N LEU A 33 2.69 -1.05 3.06
CA LEU A 33 3.70 -0.37 2.29
C LEU A 33 4.43 0.62 3.19
N VAL A 34 5.75 0.60 3.18
CA VAL A 34 6.57 1.61 3.88
C VAL A 34 6.56 2.89 3.06
N LEU A 35 6.09 3.99 3.62
CA LEU A 35 5.87 5.24 2.86
C LEU A 35 7.02 6.22 3.03
N ALA A 36 7.50 6.37 4.26
CA ALA A 36 8.57 7.30 4.58
C ALA A 36 9.21 6.93 5.93
N ASN A 37 10.51 7.18 6.03
CA ASN A 37 11.20 7.38 7.30
C ASN A 37 11.27 8.91 7.49
N ALA A 38 10.31 9.48 8.20
CA ALA A 38 10.18 10.93 8.31
C ALA A 38 11.17 11.50 9.33
N ALA A 39 11.43 12.80 9.19
CA ALA A 39 11.98 13.62 10.26
C ALA A 39 11.20 13.35 11.56
N ASP A 40 11.88 13.37 12.70
CA ASP A 40 11.35 13.04 14.04
C ASP A 40 11.33 11.55 14.43
N ASN A 41 12.21 10.74 13.84
CA ASN A 41 12.50 9.38 14.32
C ASN A 41 11.24 8.48 14.24
N ARG A 42 10.48 8.60 13.14
CA ARG A 42 9.23 7.88 12.89
C ARG A 42 9.20 7.25 11.50
N ILE A 43 8.52 6.11 11.41
CA ILE A 43 8.31 5.34 10.19
C ILE A 43 6.82 5.27 9.92
N HIS A 44 6.45 5.70 8.73
CA HIS A 44 5.09 5.69 8.23
C HIS A 44 4.87 4.45 7.39
N ILE A 45 3.83 3.66 7.72
CA ILE A 45 3.39 2.55 6.88
C ILE A 45 1.91 2.70 6.55
N GLY A 46 1.55 2.41 5.31
CA GLY A 46 0.17 2.35 4.84
C GLY A 46 -0.31 0.90 4.76
N LEU A 47 -1.39 0.56 5.45
CA LEU A 47 -1.98 -0.78 5.39
C LEU A 47 -2.74 -0.99 4.07
N LEU A 48 -2.46 -2.09 3.37
CA LEU A 48 -3.03 -2.39 2.05
C LEU A 48 -4.36 -3.15 2.11
N ASN A 49 -4.58 -3.93 3.18
CA ASN A 49 -5.83 -4.65 3.41
C ASN A 49 -6.35 -4.37 4.82
N PRO A 50 -7.02 -3.24 5.05
CA PRO A 50 -7.55 -2.91 6.36
C PRO A 50 -8.61 -3.89 6.84
N VAL A 51 -8.61 -4.06 8.15
CA VAL A 51 -9.80 -4.51 8.87
C VAL A 51 -10.79 -3.35 8.84
N ASP A 52 -11.95 -3.56 8.21
CA ASP A 52 -13.10 -2.64 8.17
C ASP A 52 -13.07 -1.50 7.12
N ASN A 53 -12.43 -1.69 5.96
CA ASN A 53 -12.36 -0.74 4.83
C ASN A 53 -11.70 0.63 5.13
N SER A 54 -11.39 0.91 6.39
CA SER A 54 -10.58 2.05 6.82
C SER A 54 -9.11 1.68 6.75
N GLY A 55 -8.50 1.77 5.57
CA GLY A 55 -7.05 1.63 5.43
C GLY A 55 -6.36 2.64 6.32
N ARG A 56 -5.34 2.18 7.06
CA ARG A 56 -4.69 2.98 8.09
C ARG A 56 -3.32 3.40 7.61
N LEU A 57 -3.05 4.70 7.70
CA LEU A 57 -1.68 5.18 7.90
C LEU A 57 -1.33 4.91 9.36
N VAL A 58 -0.22 4.23 9.61
CA VAL A 58 0.25 3.92 10.96
C VAL A 58 1.65 4.45 11.14
N ASN A 59 1.84 5.16 12.26
CA ASN A 59 3.11 5.77 12.62
C ASN A 59 3.77 4.92 13.70
N PHE A 60 5.00 4.46 13.42
CA PHE A 60 5.85 3.78 14.39
C PHE A 60 7.04 4.66 14.75
N LEU A 61 7.51 4.57 15.98
CA LEU A 61 8.82 5.15 16.32
C LEU A 61 9.91 4.31 15.66
N SER A 62 10.90 4.90 15.01
CA SER A 62 11.96 4.17 14.29
C SER A 62 12.82 3.30 15.20
N ASN A 63 12.87 3.60 16.51
CA ASN A 63 13.57 2.79 17.52
C ASN A 63 12.73 1.61 18.03
N THR A 64 11.48 1.46 17.59
CA THR A 64 10.72 0.25 17.93
C THR A 64 11.27 -0.91 17.12
N ASN A 65 11.84 -1.91 17.82
CA ASN A 65 12.30 -3.19 17.28
C ASN A 65 11.13 -4.06 16.80
N ARG A 66 10.21 -3.50 16.02
CA ARG A 66 9.15 -4.28 15.38
C ARG A 66 9.78 -5.10 14.28
N ILE A 67 9.79 -6.40 14.47
CA ILE A 67 10.24 -7.35 13.47
C ILE A 67 9.15 -7.50 12.41
N VAL A 68 9.53 -7.38 11.15
CA VAL A 68 8.64 -7.50 9.99
C VAL A 68 9.21 -8.49 8.98
N LEU A 69 8.35 -9.07 8.16
CA LEU A 69 8.77 -9.80 6.96
C LEU A 69 8.78 -8.81 5.80
N SER A 70 9.95 -8.55 5.24
CA SER A 70 10.12 -7.70 4.07
C SER A 70 10.15 -8.54 2.79
N PHE A 71 9.45 -8.06 1.76
CA PHE A 71 9.51 -8.56 0.39
C PHE A 71 10.34 -7.63 -0.53
N GLY A 72 11.06 -6.67 0.05
CA GLY A 72 11.82 -5.66 -0.68
C GLY A 72 10.94 -4.69 -1.45
N THR A 73 11.53 -4.00 -2.42
CA THR A 73 10.87 -3.04 -3.32
C THR A 73 10.60 -3.61 -4.72
N GLY A 74 11.05 -4.85 -5.00
CA GLY A 74 10.93 -5.51 -6.30
C GLY A 74 9.61 -6.25 -6.53
N TRP A 75 8.64 -6.06 -5.64
CA TRP A 75 7.29 -6.61 -5.78
C TRP A 75 6.59 -6.01 -6.99
N PHE A 76 5.65 -6.76 -7.54
CA PHE A 76 4.93 -6.38 -8.75
C PHE A 76 3.44 -6.25 -8.47
N LEU A 77 2.78 -5.27 -9.08
CA LEU A 77 1.34 -5.09 -8.94
C LEU A 77 0.66 -5.04 -10.30
N LYS A 78 -0.61 -5.43 -10.31
CA LYS A 78 -1.45 -5.31 -11.50
C LYS A 78 -2.89 -4.97 -11.09
N PRO A 79 -3.52 -3.98 -11.75
CA PRO A 79 -4.97 -3.80 -11.63
C PRO A 79 -5.71 -5.08 -12.02
N LEU A 80 -6.80 -5.37 -11.32
CA LEU A 80 -7.67 -6.49 -11.69
C LEU A 80 -8.36 -6.21 -13.04
N ARG A 81 -8.77 -7.28 -13.75
CA ARG A 81 -9.32 -7.16 -15.11
C ARG A 81 -10.68 -6.45 -15.10
N GLY A 82 -10.81 -5.35 -15.84
CA GLY A 82 -12.09 -4.62 -16.02
C GLY A 82 -12.35 -3.49 -15.00
N ASP A 83 -11.36 -3.15 -14.17
CA ASP A 83 -11.59 -2.43 -12.92
C ASP A 83 -11.32 -0.93 -12.92
N ALA A 84 -11.04 -0.31 -14.07
CA ALA A 84 -10.98 1.15 -14.12
C ALA A 84 -12.38 1.74 -13.92
N VAL A 85 -12.57 2.58 -12.89
CA VAL A 85 -13.83 3.29 -12.72
C VAL A 85 -13.84 4.45 -13.71
N THR A 86 -14.56 4.23 -14.81
CA THR A 86 -14.71 5.17 -15.91
C THR A 86 -15.65 6.30 -15.50
N ARG A 87 -15.12 7.35 -14.87
CA ARG A 87 -15.55 8.77 -14.98
C ARG A 87 -14.79 9.67 -14.00
N PRO A 88 -14.02 10.65 -14.50
CA PRO A 88 -13.59 11.80 -13.70
C PRO A 88 -14.78 12.50 -13.00
N GLY A 89 -14.57 12.97 -11.78
CA GLY A 89 -15.52 13.88 -11.08
C GLY A 89 -16.71 13.24 -10.34
N GLN A 90 -16.91 11.92 -10.38
CA GLN A 90 -17.96 11.22 -9.60
C GLN A 90 -17.40 9.98 -8.89
N ASN A 91 -16.42 10.16 -8.01
CA ASN A 91 -15.86 9.03 -7.27
C ASN A 91 -15.80 9.34 -5.77
N VAL A 92 -16.89 9.07 -5.07
CA VAL A 92 -16.88 8.92 -3.60
C VAL A 92 -15.81 7.89 -3.20
N ALA A 93 -15.57 6.91 -4.07
CA ALA A 93 -14.53 5.89 -3.92
C ALA A 93 -13.06 6.37 -4.04
N LEU A 94 -12.80 7.65 -4.37
CA LEU A 94 -11.43 8.20 -4.38
C LEU A 94 -10.81 8.30 -2.99
N HIS A 95 -11.62 8.23 -1.94
CA HIS A 95 -11.20 8.40 -0.56
C HIS A 95 -10.99 7.06 0.17
N HIS A 96 -11.11 5.91 -0.51
CA HIS A 96 -10.77 4.64 0.11
C HIS A 96 -9.25 4.53 0.25
N SER A 97 -8.80 4.24 1.46
CA SER A 97 -7.40 3.91 1.71
C SER A 97 -7.05 2.55 1.11
N GLY A 98 -5.80 2.38 0.70
CA GLY A 98 -5.35 1.24 -0.10
C GLY A 98 -5.77 1.34 -1.57
N ARG A 99 -6.40 2.44 -2.02
CA ARG A 99 -6.83 2.61 -3.41
C ARG A 99 -5.66 2.83 -4.34
N LEU A 100 -5.57 1.99 -5.37
CA LEU A 100 -4.72 2.23 -6.52
C LEU A 100 -5.37 3.25 -7.47
N THR A 101 -4.60 4.26 -7.84
CA THR A 101 -4.94 5.23 -8.87
C THR A 101 -3.79 5.39 -9.86
N ILE A 102 -4.08 5.94 -11.04
CA ILE A 102 -3.06 6.38 -11.99
C ILE A 102 -3.18 7.89 -12.20
N SER A 103 -2.05 8.58 -12.06
CA SER A 103 -1.88 10.02 -12.29
C SER A 103 -0.91 10.25 -13.46
N ARG A 104 -0.61 11.51 -13.78
CA ARG A 104 0.41 11.84 -14.80
C ARG A 104 1.81 11.33 -14.42
N ASP A 105 2.08 11.26 -13.12
CA ASP A 105 3.40 10.90 -12.57
C ASP A 105 3.54 9.40 -12.28
N GLY A 106 2.55 8.59 -12.67
CA GLY A 106 2.55 7.14 -12.52
C GLY A 106 1.43 6.61 -11.62
N TYR A 107 1.60 5.37 -11.17
CA TYR A 107 0.68 4.72 -10.24
C TYR A 107 0.89 5.24 -8.82
N CYS A 108 -0.22 5.51 -8.15
CA CYS A 108 -0.22 5.97 -6.76
C CYS A 108 -1.14 5.09 -5.91
N ILE A 109 -0.80 4.91 -4.64
CA ILE A 109 -1.70 4.31 -3.64
C ILE A 109 -2.04 5.39 -2.62
N ARG A 110 -3.34 5.59 -2.39
CA ARG A 110 -3.82 6.51 -1.34
C ARG A 110 -3.98 5.77 -0.03
N PHE A 111 -3.56 6.40 1.05
CA PHE A 111 -3.84 6.01 2.42
C PHE A 111 -4.60 7.14 3.10
N SER A 112 -5.82 6.85 3.53
CA SER A 112 -6.77 7.84 4.06
C SER A 112 -6.97 7.67 5.56
N GLU A 113 -7.36 8.73 6.26
CA GLU A 113 -7.62 8.67 7.69
C GLU A 113 -8.87 7.83 8.07
N MET A 114 -8.98 7.47 9.35
CA MET A 114 -10.26 7.07 9.94
C MET A 114 -11.07 8.31 10.30
N PRO A 115 -12.41 8.29 10.16
CA PRO A 115 -13.25 9.30 10.76
C PRO A 115 -12.94 9.39 12.26
N ASN A 116 -12.49 10.55 12.74
CA ASN A 116 -12.13 10.87 14.12
C ASN A 116 -10.70 10.53 14.61
N ASP A 117 -9.72 10.29 13.73
CA ASP A 117 -8.31 10.27 14.16
C ASP A 117 -7.70 11.68 14.09
N PRO A 118 -7.42 12.34 15.23
CA PRO A 118 -6.91 13.72 15.24
C PRO A 118 -5.45 13.86 14.75
N TYR A 119 -4.80 12.75 14.39
CA TYR A 119 -3.40 12.70 13.96
C TYR A 119 -3.20 12.25 12.51
N GLY A 120 -4.27 12.07 11.73
CA GLY A 120 -4.23 11.42 10.41
C GLY A 120 -3.97 12.38 9.25
N ASP A 121 -2.72 12.47 8.79
CA ASP A 121 -2.45 13.04 7.48
C ASP A 121 -2.81 12.01 6.40
N ASP A 122 -3.65 12.39 5.43
CA ASP A 122 -3.82 11.64 4.19
C ASP A 122 -2.45 11.54 3.48
N ALA A 123 -2.05 10.33 3.07
CA ALA A 123 -0.80 10.12 2.35
C ALA A 123 -1.05 9.48 1.00
N ILE A 124 -0.44 10.04 -0.04
CA ILE A 124 -0.48 9.45 -1.38
C ILE A 124 0.93 9.09 -1.78
N PHE A 125 1.15 7.80 -2.00
CA PHE A 125 2.47 7.28 -2.29
C PHE A 125 2.59 6.98 -3.78
N ASN A 126 3.48 7.69 -4.46
CA ASN A 126 3.81 7.46 -5.86
C ASN A 126 4.76 6.26 -5.95
N LEU A 127 4.32 5.21 -6.63
CA LEU A 127 5.05 3.94 -6.75
C LEU A 127 6.24 4.03 -7.70
N THR A 128 6.20 4.94 -8.67
CA THR A 128 7.31 5.16 -9.61
C THR A 128 8.45 5.94 -8.95
N GLN A 129 8.11 6.95 -8.14
CA GLN A 129 9.09 7.81 -7.47
C GLN A 129 9.49 7.28 -6.09
N SER A 130 8.72 6.35 -5.52
CA SER A 130 8.88 5.84 -4.15
C SER A 130 8.84 6.96 -3.09
N THR A 131 7.93 7.92 -3.28
CA THR A 131 7.79 9.10 -2.40
C THR A 131 6.32 9.39 -2.11
N VAL A 132 6.08 10.00 -0.95
CA VAL A 132 4.79 10.63 -0.66
C VAL A 132 4.68 11.93 -1.46
N VAL A 133 3.52 12.17 -2.08
CA VAL A 133 3.25 13.34 -2.93
C VAL A 133 1.96 14.03 -2.50
N ASP A 134 1.84 15.33 -2.77
CA ASP A 134 0.60 16.09 -2.60
C ASP A 134 -0.32 15.89 -3.82
N THR A 135 -1.63 15.85 -3.58
CA THR A 135 -2.69 15.67 -4.59
C THR A 135 -3.09 16.93 -5.34
N GLN A 136 -2.58 18.11 -4.97
CA GLN A 136 -3.07 19.36 -5.54
C GLN A 136 -2.98 19.36 -7.08
N GLY A 137 -4.15 19.35 -7.73
CA GLY A 137 -4.29 19.53 -9.18
C GLY A 137 -4.21 18.28 -10.05
N GLN A 138 -4.17 17.06 -9.48
CA GLN A 138 -4.22 15.82 -10.27
C GLN A 138 -5.67 15.29 -10.35
N ASP A 139 -6.05 14.76 -11.51
CA ASP A 139 -7.31 14.03 -11.72
C ASP A 139 -6.99 12.52 -11.85
N PRO A 140 -6.75 11.83 -10.71
CA PRO A 140 -6.32 10.45 -10.72
C PRO A 140 -7.45 9.52 -11.18
N MET A 141 -7.14 8.57 -12.07
CA MET A 141 -8.10 7.54 -12.49
C MET A 141 -8.03 6.35 -11.51
N PRO A 142 -9.13 6.00 -10.81
CA PRO A 142 -9.09 5.00 -9.74
C PRO A 142 -9.44 3.57 -10.23
N PHE A 143 -8.80 2.54 -9.64
CA PHE A 143 -9.04 1.11 -9.94
C PHE A 143 -9.80 0.39 -8.83
N ARG A 144 -10.85 -0.40 -9.16
CA ARG A 144 -11.66 -1.16 -8.19
C ARG A 144 -10.86 -2.16 -7.36
N GLY A 145 -9.78 -2.69 -7.91
CA GLY A 145 -8.85 -3.50 -7.16
C GLY A 145 -7.54 -3.76 -7.90
N PHE A 146 -6.61 -4.37 -7.19
CA PHE A 146 -5.32 -4.80 -7.72
C PHE A 146 -4.81 -6.00 -6.93
N ALA A 147 -3.91 -6.75 -7.55
CA ALA A 147 -3.20 -7.85 -6.92
C ALA A 147 -1.69 -7.55 -6.90
N ILE A 148 -0.99 -8.14 -5.93
CA ILE A 148 0.44 -7.99 -5.68
C ILE A 148 1.12 -9.34 -5.71
N TRP A 149 2.23 -9.44 -6.44
CA TRP A 149 3.13 -10.59 -6.49
C TRP A 149 4.48 -10.23 -5.88
N GLU A 150 5.23 -11.26 -5.44
CA GLU A 150 6.59 -11.08 -4.93
C GLU A 150 7.55 -10.43 -5.93
N SER A 151 7.30 -10.61 -7.23
CA SER A 151 8.10 -10.05 -8.32
C SER A 151 7.33 -10.13 -9.64
N GLN A 152 7.82 -9.41 -10.66
CA GLN A 152 7.28 -9.52 -12.01
C GLN A 152 7.46 -10.94 -12.57
N ALA A 153 8.58 -11.60 -12.26
CA ALA A 153 8.84 -12.95 -12.70
C ALA A 153 7.84 -13.96 -12.11
N ALA A 154 7.39 -13.76 -10.86
CA ALA A 154 6.35 -14.59 -10.26
C ALA A 154 5.00 -14.41 -10.97
N PHE A 155 4.65 -13.17 -11.31
CA PHE A 155 3.47 -12.89 -12.13
C PHE A 155 3.54 -13.57 -13.51
N GLU A 156 4.69 -13.50 -14.19
CA GLU A 156 4.88 -14.09 -15.52
C GLU A 156 4.85 -15.62 -15.52
N ARG A 157 5.21 -16.25 -14.40
CA ARG A 157 5.07 -17.71 -14.18
C ARG A 157 3.65 -18.13 -13.80
N GLU A 158 2.73 -17.18 -13.65
CA GLU A 158 1.37 -17.40 -13.14
C GLU A 158 1.35 -17.97 -11.71
N ASP A 159 2.34 -17.61 -10.88
CA ASP A 159 2.34 -17.96 -9.47
C ASP A 159 1.21 -17.23 -8.72
N ASP A 160 0.81 -17.79 -7.57
CA ASP A 160 -0.20 -17.18 -6.70
C ASP A 160 0.25 -15.78 -6.24
N HIS A 161 -0.70 -14.85 -6.18
CA HIS A 161 -0.46 -13.51 -5.66
C HIS A 161 -0.28 -13.53 -4.13
N LEU A 162 0.51 -12.60 -3.60
CA LEU A 162 0.68 -12.39 -2.17
C LEU A 162 -0.56 -11.80 -1.51
N LEU A 163 -1.22 -10.89 -2.22
CA LEU A 163 -2.37 -10.13 -1.76
C LEU A 163 -3.23 -9.70 -2.94
N GLU A 164 -4.54 -9.77 -2.77
CA GLU A 164 -5.53 -9.05 -3.57
C GLU A 164 -6.19 -7.98 -2.70
N VAL A 165 -6.29 -6.77 -3.23
CA VAL A 165 -6.97 -5.64 -2.61
C VAL A 165 -8.19 -5.30 -3.46
N VAL A 166 -9.37 -5.53 -2.92
CA VAL A 166 -10.65 -5.25 -3.56
C VAL A 166 -11.33 -4.13 -2.80
N ILE A 167 -11.80 -3.12 -3.51
CA ILE A 167 -12.55 -2.01 -2.95
C ILE A 167 -13.99 -2.20 -3.38
N GLU A 168 -14.80 -2.67 -2.44
CA GLU A 168 -16.24 -2.77 -2.62
C GLU A 168 -16.79 -1.37 -2.91
N ALA A 169 -17.45 -1.22 -4.06
CA ALA A 169 -18.25 -0.03 -4.29
C ALA A 169 -19.44 -0.10 -3.34
N GLU A 170 -19.64 0.92 -2.50
CA GLU A 170 -20.90 1.06 -1.78
C GLU A 170 -22.05 1.08 -2.81
N ALA A 171 -23.05 0.22 -2.56
CA ALA A 171 -24.19 -0.03 -3.46
C ALA A 171 -25.16 1.16 -3.53
#